data_AF-X1K0L0-F1
#
_entry.id   AF-X1K0L0-F1
#
_cell.length_a   1.000
_cell.length_b   1.000
_cell.length_c   1.000
_cell.angle_alpha   90.00
_cell.angle_beta   90.00
_cell.angle_gamma   90.00
#
_symmetry.space_group_name_H-M   'P 1'
#
loop_
_entity.id
_entity.type
_entity.pdbx_description
1 polymer ?
#
loop_
_entity_poly.entity_id
_entity_poly.type
_entity_poly.pdbx_seq_one_letter_code
_entity_poly.pdbx_strand_id
1 'polypeptide(L)'
;MKSDVKKNIPVGGQAVIDGVMMRSPNWYSVAIRKQSGEVDVKLFPIISIVKKYPIAKAPLIRGIVAFIENLILGFKSLVYSAEKISIAEEREEVKISGFQMTISIIIALILAIGIFFVLPTYLGKFVYRFISNVFLYNLIEGLIRFAILLLYIILVSLLKDIRTLFEYHGAEHKTLHAYEAGDELTYENANKYSTLHMRCGTALLMIVV
;
A
#
# COMPACT_ATOMS: atom_id res chain seq x y z
N MET A 1 -15.34 -5.19 -37.06
CA MET A 1 -14.85 -4.09 -36.21
C MET A 1 -13.59 -4.61 -35.52
N LYS A 2 -12.42 -4.19 -36.00
CA LYS A 2 -11.13 -4.75 -35.57
C LYS A 2 -10.86 -4.29 -34.15
N SER A 3 -10.61 -5.24 -33.26
CA SER A 3 -10.16 -5.02 -31.88
C SER A 3 -8.90 -4.17 -31.91
N ASP A 4 -9.01 -2.91 -31.52
CA ASP A 4 -7.87 -2.05 -31.27
C ASP A 4 -6.92 -2.77 -30.32
N VAL A 5 -5.67 -2.93 -30.76
CA VAL A 5 -4.59 -3.48 -29.96
C VAL A 5 -4.49 -2.61 -28.70
N LYS A 6 -5.03 -3.08 -27.57
CA LYS A 6 -4.88 -2.44 -26.24
C LYS A 6 -3.38 -2.24 -26.05
N LYS A 7 -2.88 -1.01 -26.26
CA LYS A 7 -1.55 -0.62 -25.79
C LYS A 7 -1.54 -0.99 -24.30
N ASN A 8 -0.62 -1.87 -23.91
CA ASN A 8 -0.50 -2.31 -22.52
C ASN A 8 0.04 -1.13 -21.70
N ILE A 9 -0.87 -0.23 -21.32
CA ILE A 9 -0.55 0.93 -20.49
C ILE A 9 -0.18 0.35 -19.13
N PRO A 10 0.99 0.68 -18.56
CA PRO A 10 1.33 0.16 -17.24
C PRO A 10 0.36 0.77 -16.23
N VAL A 11 -0.44 -0.09 -15.62
CA VAL A 11 -1.39 0.25 -14.57
C VAL A 11 -0.92 -0.40 -13.27
N GLY A 12 -1.06 0.33 -12.17
CA GLY A 12 -0.92 -0.20 -10.82
C GLY A 12 -2.01 0.38 -9.93
N GLY A 13 -2.10 -0.10 -8.71
CA GLY A 13 -3.07 0.42 -7.76
C GLY A 13 -2.58 0.40 -6.32
N GLN A 14 -3.45 0.89 -5.45
CA GLN A 14 -3.32 0.83 -4.00
C GLN A 14 -4.71 0.83 -3.38
N ALA A 15 -4.92 0.04 -2.34
CA ALA A 15 -6.12 0.19 -1.51
C ALA A 15 -6.12 1.54 -0.79
N VAL A 16 -7.31 2.12 -0.65
CA VAL A 16 -7.59 3.29 0.17
C VAL A 16 -8.77 2.99 1.10
N ILE A 17 -9.15 3.93 1.97
CA ILE A 17 -10.28 3.71 2.88
C ILE A 17 -11.55 3.55 2.05
N ASP A 18 -12.26 2.45 2.27
CA ASP A 18 -13.43 2.01 1.51
C ASP A 18 -13.32 2.08 -0.02
N GLY A 19 -12.13 1.85 -0.57
CA GLY A 19 -11.93 2.02 -2.01
C GLY A 19 -10.59 1.59 -2.56
N VAL A 20 -10.39 1.90 -3.84
CA VAL A 20 -9.15 1.64 -4.57
C VAL A 20 -8.70 2.87 -5.34
N MET A 21 -7.38 3.09 -5.35
CA MET A 21 -6.72 4.02 -6.24
C MET A 21 -6.08 3.22 -7.38
N MET A 22 -6.35 3.62 -8.62
CA MET A 22 -5.72 3.06 -9.81
C MET A 22 -4.90 4.14 -10.51
N ARG A 23 -3.72 3.78 -10.98
CA ARG A 23 -2.76 4.71 -11.58
C ARG A 23 -2.31 4.24 -12.95
N SER A 24 -2.29 5.17 -13.89
CA SER A 24 -1.65 5.08 -15.20
C SER A 24 -0.45 6.06 -15.27
N PRO A 25 0.30 6.14 -16.39
CA PRO A 25 1.44 7.05 -16.52
C PRO A 25 1.14 8.54 -16.36
N ASN A 26 -0.09 8.97 -16.63
CA ASN A 26 -0.48 10.39 -16.70
C ASN A 26 -1.70 10.73 -15.82
N TRP A 27 -2.41 9.73 -15.31
CA TRP A 27 -3.65 9.90 -14.55
C TRP A 27 -3.70 8.90 -13.41
N TYR A 28 -4.36 9.27 -12.32
CA TYR A 28 -4.85 8.33 -11.33
C TYR A 28 -6.33 8.59 -11.06
N SER A 29 -7.03 7.55 -10.64
CA SER A 29 -8.42 7.60 -10.21
C SER A 29 -8.53 7.04 -8.81
N VAL A 30 -9.39 7.64 -8.00
CA VAL A 30 -9.76 7.09 -6.70
C VAL A 30 -11.25 6.78 -6.75
N ALA A 31 -11.60 5.51 -6.52
CA ALA A 31 -12.96 5.00 -6.46
C ALA A 31 -13.28 4.60 -5.02
N ILE A 32 -14.30 5.22 -4.41
CA ILE A 32 -14.68 5.04 -3.01
C ILE A 32 -16.12 4.57 -2.96
N ARG A 33 -16.38 3.50 -2.21
CA ARG A 33 -17.73 2.99 -1.96
C ARG A 33 -18.30 3.65 -0.71
N LYS A 34 -19.38 4.41 -0.87
CA LYS A 34 -20.15 4.99 0.24
C LYS A 34 -20.92 3.89 0.99
N GLN A 35 -21.36 4.18 2.22
CA GLN A 35 -22.24 3.28 2.97
C GLN A 35 -23.56 2.97 2.23
N SER A 36 -24.06 3.92 1.42
CA SER A 36 -25.23 3.73 0.56
C SER A 36 -25.02 2.67 -0.53
N GLY A 37 -23.78 2.22 -0.77
CA GLY A 37 -23.40 1.32 -1.85
C GLY A 37 -23.03 2.03 -3.16
N GLU A 38 -23.26 3.34 -3.25
CA GLU A 38 -22.83 4.16 -4.38
C GLU A 38 -21.30 4.27 -4.43
N VAL A 39 -20.72 4.25 -5.64
CA VAL A 39 -19.27 4.43 -5.85
C VAL A 39 -19.00 5.82 -6.41
N ASP A 40 -18.31 6.66 -5.63
CA ASP A 40 -17.79 7.96 -6.10
C ASP A 40 -16.42 7.74 -6.76
N VAL A 41 -16.25 8.21 -7.99
CA VAL A 41 -15.00 8.07 -8.74
C VAL A 41 -14.51 9.44 -9.15
N LYS A 42 -13.26 9.76 -8.77
CA LYS A 42 -12.61 11.00 -9.18
C LYS A 42 -11.30 10.74 -9.90
N LEU A 43 -11.14 11.40 -11.04
CA LEU A 43 -9.93 11.40 -11.87
C LEU A 43 -9.05 12.60 -11.55
N PHE A 44 -7.74 12.36 -11.53
CA PHE A 44 -6.73 13.35 -11.21
C PHE A 44 -5.54 13.23 -12.17
N PRO A 45 -4.99 14.35 -12.67
CA PRO A 45 -3.79 14.32 -13.50
C PRO A 45 -2.54 14.04 -12.66
N ILE A 46 -1.58 13.31 -13.23
CA ILE A 46 -0.25 13.09 -12.65
C ILE A 46 0.77 13.97 -13.36
N ILE A 47 1.40 14.86 -12.60
CA ILE A 47 2.54 15.65 -13.06
C ILE A 47 3.79 15.00 -12.46
N SER A 48 4.50 14.20 -13.25
CA SER A 48 5.73 13.55 -12.79
C SER A 48 6.93 14.51 -12.86
N ILE A 49 7.60 14.69 -11.72
CA ILE A 49 8.87 15.37 -11.52
C ILE A 49 9.96 14.72 -12.37
N VAL A 50 9.96 13.38 -12.51
CA VAL A 50 10.87 12.63 -13.40
C VAL A 50 10.73 13.07 -14.86
N LYS A 51 9.50 13.36 -15.31
CA LYS A 51 9.25 13.87 -16.67
C LYS A 51 9.67 15.33 -16.81
N LYS A 52 9.51 16.12 -15.74
CA LYS A 52 9.78 17.56 -15.72
C LYS A 52 11.27 17.92 -15.72
N TYR A 53 12.11 17.18 -14.98
CA TYR A 53 13.53 17.53 -14.83
C TYR A 53 14.46 16.43 -15.40
N PRO A 54 15.38 16.77 -16.32
CA PRO A 54 16.31 15.79 -16.91
C PRO A 54 17.17 15.04 -15.89
N ILE A 55 17.61 15.72 -14.81
CA ILE A 55 18.45 15.12 -13.76
C ILE A 55 17.71 14.01 -12.99
N ALA A 56 16.38 14.11 -12.91
CA ALA A 56 15.54 13.12 -12.25
C ALA A 56 15.37 11.82 -13.07
N LYS A 57 15.92 11.75 -14.30
CA LYS A 57 15.91 10.55 -15.15
C LYS A 57 17.09 9.61 -14.89
N ALA A 58 18.13 10.05 -14.17
CA ALA A 58 19.28 9.21 -13.84
C ALA A 58 18.85 7.97 -13.03
N PRO A 59 19.35 6.75 -13.27
CA PRO A 59 18.76 5.50 -12.77
C PRO A 59 18.47 5.45 -11.26
N LEU A 60 19.40 5.91 -10.42
CA LEU A 60 19.23 5.95 -8.96
C LEU A 60 18.26 7.06 -8.53
N ILE A 61 18.47 8.28 -9.04
CA ILE A 61 17.63 9.45 -8.72
C ILE A 61 16.19 9.20 -9.16
N ARG A 62 16.01 8.61 -10.34
CA ARG A 62 14.72 8.23 -10.91
C ARG A 62 13.96 7.29 -9.98
N GLY A 63 14.62 6.28 -9.42
CA GLY A 63 14.02 5.36 -8.47
C GLY A 63 13.53 6.07 -7.20
N ILE A 64 14.40 6.89 -6.60
CA ILE A 64 14.07 7.66 -5.39
C ILE A 64 12.91 8.64 -5.65
N VAL A 65 12.97 9.42 -6.73
CA VAL A 65 11.93 10.39 -7.08
C VAL A 65 10.61 9.68 -7.36
N ALA A 66 10.62 8.58 -8.13
CA ALA A 66 9.41 7.81 -8.40
C ALA A 66 8.81 7.20 -7.12
N PHE A 67 9.65 6.72 -6.20
CA PHE A 67 9.20 6.23 -4.90
C PHE A 67 8.55 7.33 -4.07
N ILE A 68 9.17 8.50 -3.95
CA ILE A 68 8.62 9.65 -3.23
C ILE A 68 7.30 10.12 -3.87
N GLU A 69 7.23 10.19 -5.21
CA GLU A 69 5.99 10.50 -5.92
C GLU A 69 4.87 9.50 -5.59
N ASN A 70 5.19 8.21 -5.57
CA ASN A 70 4.22 7.16 -5.23
C ASN A 70 3.74 7.31 -3.78
N LEU A 71 4.64 7.57 -2.84
CA LEU A 71 4.28 7.82 -1.44
C LEU A 71 3.34 9.02 -1.31
N ILE A 72 3.71 10.17 -1.87
CA ILE A 72 2.89 11.38 -1.83
C ILE A 72 1.50 11.12 -2.43
N LEU A 73 1.44 10.42 -3.56
CA LEU A 73 0.19 10.08 -4.22
C LEU A 73 -0.68 9.14 -3.37
N GLY A 74 -0.08 8.10 -2.80
CA GLY A 74 -0.76 7.15 -1.91
C GLY A 74 -1.34 7.86 -0.70
N PHE A 75 -0.56 8.72 -0.04
CA PHE A 75 -1.02 9.54 1.08
C PHE A 75 -2.17 10.48 0.68
N LYS A 76 -2.03 11.23 -0.42
CA LYS A 76 -3.12 12.10 -0.91
C LYS A 76 -4.41 11.34 -1.18
N SER A 77 -4.31 10.13 -1.72
CA SER A 77 -5.46 9.28 -2.01
C SER A 77 -6.14 8.78 -0.75
N LEU A 78 -5.36 8.40 0.28
CA LEU A 78 -5.88 8.01 1.59
C LEU A 78 -6.62 9.15 2.28
N VAL A 79 -6.02 10.35 2.29
CA VAL A 79 -6.62 11.55 2.89
C VAL A 79 -7.92 11.92 2.17
N TYR A 80 -7.89 11.92 0.83
CA TYR A 80 -9.07 12.15 0.02
C TYR A 80 -10.19 11.14 0.32
N SER A 81 -9.86 9.85 0.49
CA SER A 81 -10.86 8.84 0.86
C SER A 81 -11.44 9.08 2.26
N ALA A 82 -10.59 9.40 3.24
CA ALA A 82 -11.02 9.68 4.61
C ALA A 82 -11.97 10.87 4.69
N GLU A 83 -11.62 11.98 4.03
CA GLU A 83 -12.44 13.19 3.99
C GLU A 83 -13.80 12.92 3.34
N LYS A 84 -13.81 12.17 2.22
CA LYS A 84 -15.03 11.84 1.49
C LYS A 84 -15.99 10.96 2.28
N ILE A 85 -15.46 9.96 2.98
CA ILE A 85 -16.27 9.07 3.83
C ILE A 85 -16.84 9.85 5.01
N SER A 86 -16.02 10.70 5.66
CA SER A 86 -16.46 11.53 6.78
C SER A 86 -17.64 12.44 6.39
N ILE A 87 -17.55 13.09 5.22
CA ILE A 87 -18.64 13.93 4.69
C ILE A 87 -19.88 13.09 4.37
N ALA A 88 -19.70 11.92 3.73
CA ALA A 88 -20.82 11.06 3.35
C ALA A 88 -21.56 10.45 4.55
N GLU A 89 -20.88 10.32 5.70
CA GLU A 89 -21.45 9.80 6.95
C GLU A 89 -21.99 10.89 7.87
N GLU A 90 -22.09 12.14 7.41
CA GLU A 90 -22.50 13.32 8.22
C GLU A 90 -21.71 13.44 9.53
N ARG A 91 -20.50 12.88 9.58
CA ARG A 91 -19.59 13.08 10.71
C ARG A 91 -19.04 14.49 10.65
N GLU A 92 -18.59 15.02 11.79
CA GLU A 92 -17.84 16.28 11.80
C GLU A 92 -16.76 16.23 10.72
N GLU A 93 -16.70 17.26 9.85
CA GLU A 93 -15.68 17.35 8.81
C GLU A 93 -14.32 17.13 9.45
N VAL A 94 -13.72 15.97 9.20
CA VAL A 94 -12.37 15.68 9.67
C VAL A 94 -11.40 16.45 8.78
N LYS A 95 -11.27 17.76 9.03
CA LYS A 95 -10.21 18.58 8.47
C LYS A 95 -8.92 18.19 9.19
N ILE A 96 -8.23 17.20 8.64
CA ILE A 96 -6.93 16.79 9.17
C ILE A 96 -5.96 17.96 8.93
N SER A 97 -5.60 18.66 10.00
CA SER A 97 -4.58 19.70 9.91
C SER A 97 -3.26 19.07 9.49
N GLY A 98 -2.52 19.73 8.59
CA GLY A 98 -1.20 19.25 8.16
C GLY A 98 -0.23 19.02 9.34
N PHE A 99 -0.40 19.78 10.42
CA PHE A 99 0.36 19.60 11.66
C PHE A 99 -0.01 18.29 12.38
N GLN A 100 -1.30 17.98 12.53
CA GLN A 100 -1.77 16.73 13.13
C GLN A 100 -1.28 15.52 12.33
N MET A 101 -1.39 15.60 11.00
CA MET A 101 -0.88 14.55 10.10
C MET A 101 0.62 14.33 10.27
N THR A 102 1.40 15.41 10.37
CA THR A 102 2.86 15.33 10.57
C THR A 102 3.18 14.62 11.88
N ILE A 103 2.48 14.96 12.97
CA ILE A 103 2.64 14.28 14.26
C ILE A 103 2.28 12.79 14.14
N SER A 104 1.15 12.45 13.54
CA SER A 104 0.73 11.05 13.36
C SER A 104 1.76 10.24 12.57
N ILE A 105 2.34 10.82 11.50
CA ILE A 105 3.40 10.18 10.71
C ILE A 105 4.65 9.96 11.56
N ILE A 106 5.07 10.96 12.35
CA ILE A 106 6.25 10.83 13.23
C ILE A 106 6.03 9.73 14.27
N ILE A 107 4.85 9.70 14.92
CA ILE A 107 4.52 8.66 15.90
C ILE A 107 4.52 7.28 15.23
N ALA A 108 3.90 7.15 14.05
CA ALA A 108 3.87 5.90 13.30
C ALA A 108 5.29 5.42 12.93
N LEU A 109 6.18 6.33 12.53
CA LEU A 109 7.58 6.00 12.23
C LEU A 109 8.34 5.55 13.47
N ILE A 110 8.17 6.24 14.60
CA ILE A 110 8.81 5.85 15.88
C ILE A 110 8.33 4.46 16.31
N LEU A 111 7.03 4.19 16.23
CA LEU A 111 6.46 2.87 16.56
C LEU A 111 6.97 1.79 15.60
N ALA A 112 7.04 2.08 14.29
CA ALA A 112 7.57 1.15 13.31
C ALA A 112 9.05 0.81 13.59
N ILE A 113 9.88 1.81 13.87
CA ILE A 113 11.30 1.60 14.24
C ILE A 113 11.40 0.80 15.55
N GLY A 114 10.56 1.14 16.53
CA GLY A 114 10.51 0.45 17.81
C GLY A 114 10.17 -1.04 17.66
N ILE A 115 9.09 -1.36 16.94
CA ILE A 115 8.57 -2.72 16.80
C ILE A 115 9.41 -3.57 15.85
N PHE A 116 9.88 -3.02 14.72
CA PHE A 116 10.51 -3.82 13.66
C PHE A 116 12.04 -3.82 13.69
N PHE A 117 12.67 -2.91 14.44
CA PHE A 117 14.14 -2.85 14.52
C PHE A 117 14.65 -2.96 15.95
N VAL A 118 14.14 -2.12 16.87
CA VAL A 118 14.64 -2.07 18.25
C VAL A 118 14.23 -3.32 19.03
N LEU A 119 12.96 -3.69 18.99
CA LEU A 119 12.42 -4.83 19.72
C LEU A 119 13.05 -6.18 19.32
N PRO A 120 13.17 -6.55 18.02
CA PRO A 120 13.82 -7.79 17.63
C PRO A 120 15.29 -7.83 18.04
N THR A 121 16.01 -6.71 17.90
CA THR A 121 17.42 -6.60 18.31
C THR A 121 17.59 -6.81 19.81
N TYR A 122 16.70 -6.22 20.62
CA TYR A 122 16.74 -6.37 22.07
C TYR A 122 16.44 -7.81 22.50
N LEU A 123 15.41 -8.43 21.91
CA LEU A 123 15.07 -9.84 22.17
C LEU A 123 16.19 -10.79 21.73
N GLY A 124 16.81 -10.55 20.58
CA GLY A 124 17.96 -11.31 20.11
C GLY A 124 19.13 -11.26 21.10
N LYS A 125 19.50 -10.06 21.58
CA LYS A 125 20.55 -9.90 22.60
C LYS A 125 20.25 -10.63 23.91
N PHE A 126 18.97 -10.65 24.33
CA PHE A 126 18.57 -11.39 25.52
C PHE A 126 18.80 -12.90 25.33
N VAL A 127 18.47 -13.45 24.16
CA VAL A 127 18.70 -14.86 23.81
C VAL A 127 20.20 -15.18 23.72
N TYR A 128 21.02 -14.27 23.20
CA TYR A 128 22.48 -14.45 23.09
C TYR A 128 23.16 -14.78 24.42
N ARG A 129 22.60 -14.31 25.55
CA ARG A 129 23.10 -14.64 26.89
C ARG A 129 23.14 -16.16 27.16
N PHE A 130 22.32 -16.93 26.45
CA PHE A 130 22.16 -18.36 26.64
C PHE A 130 22.75 -19.20 25.49
N ILE A 131 23.28 -18.57 24.43
CA ILE A 131 23.70 -19.26 23.20
C ILE A 131 25.06 -18.75 22.74
N SER A 132 26.05 -19.64 22.69
CA SER A 132 27.41 -19.33 22.22
C SER A 132 27.60 -19.53 20.71
N ASN A 133 26.69 -20.28 20.06
CA ASN A 133 26.80 -20.60 18.63
C ASN A 133 26.19 -19.48 17.77
N VAL A 134 27.04 -18.84 16.97
CA VAL A 134 26.69 -17.71 16.09
C VAL A 134 25.62 -18.09 15.05
N PHE A 135 25.69 -19.30 14.48
CA PHE A 135 24.70 -19.77 13.51
C PHE A 135 23.31 -19.91 14.15
N LEU A 136 23.24 -20.53 15.32
CA LEU A 136 21.99 -20.70 16.06
C LEU A 136 21.39 -19.35 16.50
N TYR A 137 22.24 -18.41 16.90
CA TYR A 137 21.84 -17.05 17.21
C TYR A 137 21.20 -16.36 16.00
N ASN A 138 21.85 -16.37 14.84
CA ASN A 138 21.32 -15.74 13.62
C ASN A 138 19.99 -16.36 13.17
N LEU A 139 19.86 -17.69 13.29
CA LEU A 139 18.60 -18.39 12.98
C LEU A 139 17.47 -17.95 13.91
N ILE A 140 17.73 -17.88 15.23
CA ILE A 140 16.72 -17.45 16.20
C ILE A 140 16.38 -15.97 16.01
N GLU A 141 17.36 -15.11 15.73
CA GLU A 141 17.11 -13.69 15.45
C GLU A 141 16.17 -13.51 14.24
N GLY A 142 16.41 -14.23 13.15
CA GLY A 142 15.52 -14.24 11.99
C GLY A 142 14.11 -14.75 12.32
N LEU A 143 14.00 -15.84 13.09
CA LEU A 143 12.71 -16.37 13.55
C LEU A 143 11.95 -15.37 14.44
N ILE A 144 12.65 -14.64 15.31
CA ILE A 144 12.04 -13.59 16.15
C ILE A 144 11.49 -12.47 15.27
N ARG A 145 12.27 -11.97 14.30
CA ARG A 145 11.81 -10.93 13.36
C ARG A 145 10.59 -11.39 12.57
N PHE A 146 10.62 -12.63 12.07
CA PHE A 146 9.51 -13.24 11.35
C PHE A 146 8.26 -13.40 12.20
N ALA A 147 8.40 -13.90 13.42
CA ALA A 147 7.29 -14.03 14.36
C ALA A 147 6.68 -12.67 14.71
N ILE A 148 7.50 -11.64 14.92
CA ILE A 148 7.03 -10.27 15.19
C ILE A 148 6.25 -9.72 14.00
N LEU A 149 6.74 -9.89 12.77
CA LEU A 149 6.03 -9.46 11.57
C LEU A 149 4.67 -10.16 11.43
N LEU A 150 4.64 -11.49 11.56
CA LEU A 150 3.39 -12.25 11.47
C LEU A 150 2.39 -11.85 12.56
N LEU A 151 2.87 -11.74 13.81
CA LEU A 151 2.03 -11.34 14.93
C LEU A 151 1.46 -9.93 14.70
N TYR A 152 2.28 -8.99 14.24
CA TYR A 152 1.82 -7.65 13.90
C TYR A 152 0.70 -7.67 12.86
N ILE A 153 0.90 -8.37 11.72
CA ILE A 153 -0.11 -8.47 10.66
C ILE A 153 -1.40 -9.07 11.19
N ILE A 154 -1.31 -10.15 11.97
CA ILE A 154 -2.48 -10.79 12.59
C ILE A 154 -3.21 -9.78 13.48
N LEU A 155 -2.52 -9.12 14.40
CA LEU A 155 -3.14 -8.18 15.34
C LEU A 155 -3.82 -7.01 14.63
N VAL A 156 -3.19 -6.39 13.63
CA VAL A 156 -3.81 -5.28 12.90
C VAL A 156 -4.97 -5.75 12.02
N SER A 157 -4.94 -6.98 11.49
CA SER A 157 -6.05 -7.55 10.70
C SER A 157 -7.32 -7.83 11.51
N LEU A 158 -7.23 -7.81 12.85
CA LEU A 158 -8.39 -7.89 13.73
C LEU A 158 -9.17 -6.57 13.77
N LEU A 159 -8.54 -5.45 13.40
CA LEU A 159 -9.21 -4.17 13.29
C LEU A 159 -10.11 -4.16 12.05
N LYS A 160 -11.39 -3.84 12.23
CA LYS A 160 -12.40 -3.85 11.17
C LYS A 160 -11.96 -3.04 9.95
N ASP A 161 -11.47 -1.83 10.16
CA ASP A 161 -11.09 -0.92 9.07
C ASP A 161 -9.91 -1.46 8.26
N ILE A 162 -8.95 -2.12 8.92
CA ILE A 162 -7.79 -2.74 8.26
C ILE A 162 -8.20 -3.99 7.49
N ARG A 163 -9.15 -4.79 8.02
CA ARG A 163 -9.72 -5.92 7.28
C ARG A 163 -10.39 -5.44 6.00
N THR A 164 -11.22 -4.42 6.09
CA THR A 164 -11.86 -3.79 4.92
C THR A 164 -10.82 -3.30 3.93
N LEU A 165 -9.75 -2.65 4.39
CA LEU A 165 -8.65 -2.21 3.52
C LEU A 165 -7.97 -3.39 2.79
N PHE A 166 -7.77 -4.52 3.45
CA PHE A 166 -7.23 -5.73 2.82
C PHE A 166 -8.17 -6.36 1.80
N GLU A 167 -9.49 -6.28 2.00
CA GLU A 167 -10.48 -6.71 1.01
C GLU A 167 -10.38 -5.86 -0.27
N TYR A 168 -10.29 -4.53 -0.14
CA TYR A 168 -10.08 -3.63 -1.28
C TYR A 168 -8.72 -3.86 -1.96
N HIS A 169 -7.67 -4.19 -1.20
CA HIS A 169 -6.38 -4.56 -1.78
C HIS A 169 -6.47 -5.85 -2.61
N GLY A 170 -7.20 -6.85 -2.11
CA GLY A 170 -7.49 -8.06 -2.87
C GLY A 170 -8.26 -7.76 -4.16
N ALA A 171 -9.26 -6.87 -4.08
CA ALA A 171 -10.03 -6.42 -5.25
C ALA A 171 -9.16 -5.68 -6.29
N GLU A 172 -8.21 -4.86 -5.84
CA GLU A 172 -7.25 -4.16 -6.70
C GLU A 172 -6.37 -5.16 -7.48
N HIS A 173 -5.81 -6.16 -6.80
CA HIS A 173 -5.04 -7.22 -7.47
C HIS A 173 -5.86 -8.01 -8.49
N LYS A 174 -7.08 -8.41 -8.14
CA LYS A 174 -7.98 -9.12 -9.06
C LYS A 174 -8.30 -8.29 -10.31
N THR A 175 -8.52 -7.00 -10.12
CA THR A 175 -8.79 -6.06 -11.22
C THR A 175 -7.56 -5.87 -12.12
N LEU A 176 -6.36 -5.77 -11.52
CA LEU A 176 -5.11 -5.71 -12.28
C LEU A 176 -4.88 -6.97 -13.11
N HIS A 177 -5.08 -8.15 -12.53
CA HIS A 177 -4.94 -9.41 -13.27
C HIS A 177 -5.87 -9.47 -14.49
N ALA A 178 -7.15 -9.12 -14.32
CA ALA A 178 -8.10 -9.06 -15.43
C ALA A 178 -7.66 -8.03 -16.50
N TYR A 179 -7.16 -6.88 -16.08
CA TYR A 179 -6.62 -5.87 -17.00
C TYR A 179 -5.43 -6.41 -17.81
N GLU A 180 -4.48 -7.08 -17.15
CA GLU A 180 -3.26 -7.61 -17.76
C GLU A 180 -3.51 -8.83 -18.65
N ALA A 181 -4.51 -9.64 -18.32
CA ALA A 181 -4.99 -10.72 -19.17
C ALA A 181 -5.74 -10.21 -20.42
N GLY A 182 -6.09 -8.92 -20.44
CA GLY A 182 -6.82 -8.28 -21.53
C GLY A 182 -8.33 -8.46 -21.46
N ASP A 183 -8.85 -9.07 -20.40
CA ASP A 183 -10.27 -9.32 -20.18
C ASP A 183 -11.09 -8.01 -20.14
N GLU A 184 -12.40 -8.15 -20.31
CA GLU A 184 -13.33 -7.08 -20.02
C GLU A 184 -13.39 -6.84 -18.51
N LEU A 185 -13.30 -5.57 -18.09
CA LEU A 185 -13.25 -5.17 -16.68
C LEU A 185 -14.64 -5.23 -16.04
N THR A 186 -15.16 -6.44 -15.89
CA THR A 186 -16.38 -6.76 -15.16
C THR A 186 -16.05 -7.43 -13.84
N TYR A 187 -17.01 -7.41 -12.90
CA TYR A 187 -16.88 -8.13 -11.64
C TYR A 187 -16.64 -9.63 -11.88
N GLU A 188 -17.37 -10.25 -12.81
CA GLU A 188 -17.30 -11.68 -13.09
C GLU A 188 -15.93 -12.10 -13.59
N ASN A 189 -15.27 -11.27 -14.41
CA ASN A 189 -13.93 -11.57 -14.91
C ASN A 189 -12.86 -11.32 -13.85
N ALA A 190 -12.92 -10.18 -13.15
CA ALA A 190 -11.97 -9.87 -12.08
C ALA A 190 -12.04 -10.92 -10.95
N ASN A 191 -13.24 -11.37 -10.56
CA ASN A 191 -13.40 -12.26 -9.41
C ASN A 191 -12.74 -13.64 -9.58
N LYS A 192 -12.49 -14.07 -10.83
CA LYS A 192 -11.79 -15.33 -11.17
C LYS A 192 -10.32 -15.33 -10.78
N TYR A 193 -9.70 -14.16 -10.69
CA TYR A 193 -8.27 -14.03 -10.44
C TYR A 193 -7.91 -14.13 -8.96
N SER A 194 -6.66 -14.48 -8.69
CA SER A 194 -6.10 -14.55 -7.35
C SER A 194 -5.92 -13.16 -6.74
N THR A 195 -5.98 -13.07 -5.42
CA THR A 195 -5.55 -11.89 -4.67
C THR A 195 -4.03 -11.80 -4.54
N LEU A 196 -3.26 -12.79 -5.01
CA LEU A 196 -1.80 -12.74 -5.05
C LEU A 196 -1.32 -12.10 -6.35
N HIS A 197 -0.49 -11.07 -6.26
CA HIS A 197 0.03 -10.34 -7.42
C HIS A 197 1.55 -10.18 -7.31
N MET A 198 2.31 -10.45 -8.38
CA MET A 198 3.78 -10.45 -8.37
C MET A 198 4.41 -9.10 -8.01
N ARG A 199 3.70 -8.02 -8.31
CA ARG A 199 4.08 -6.63 -7.98
C ARG A 199 3.68 -6.19 -6.56
N CYS A 200 3.09 -7.05 -5.75
CA CYS A 200 2.69 -6.69 -4.40
C CYS A 200 3.90 -6.58 -3.46
N GLY A 201 3.95 -5.50 -2.69
CA GLY A 201 5.01 -5.26 -1.69
C GLY A 201 5.03 -6.24 -0.52
N THR A 202 4.02 -7.09 -0.34
CA THR A 202 4.03 -8.14 0.69
C THR A 202 5.17 -9.15 0.49
N ALA A 203 5.58 -9.40 -0.75
CA ALA A 203 6.76 -10.19 -1.06
C ALA A 203 8.06 -9.52 -0.56
N LEU A 204 8.14 -8.18 -0.61
CA LEU A 204 9.28 -7.43 -0.08
C LEU A 204 9.38 -7.59 1.45
N LEU A 205 8.25 -7.58 2.17
CA LEU A 205 8.24 -7.80 3.61
C LEU A 205 8.86 -9.16 4.00
N MET A 206 8.65 -10.20 3.18
CA MET A 206 9.22 -11.53 3.41
C MET A 206 10.71 -11.62 3.09
N ILE A 207 11.24 -10.75 2.22
CA ILE A 207 12.66 -10.71 1.86
C ILE A 207 13.48 -9.91 2.87
N VAL A 208 12.86 -8.89 3.49
CA VAL A 208 13.54 -7.97 4.42
C VAL A 208 13.65 -8.55 5.84
N VAL A 209 12.82 -9.53 6.17
CA VAL A 209 12.76 -10.20 7.47
C VAL A 209 13.72 -11.38 7.58
#